data_AF-A0A2D6MWH4-F1
#
_entry.id   AF-A0A2D6MWH4-F1
#
_cell.length_a   1.000
_cell.length_b   1.000
_cell.length_c   1.000
_cell.angle_alpha   90.00
_cell.angle_beta   90.00
_cell.angle_gamma   90.00
#
_symmetry.space_group_name_H-M   'P 1'
#
loop_
_entity.id
_entity.type
_entity.pdbx_description
1 polymer ?
#
loop_
_entity_poly.entity_id
_entity_poly.type
_entity_poly.pdbx_seq_one_letter_code
_entity_poly.pdbx_strand_id
1 'polypeptide(L)'
;MRWRLGYHGVATTRGIPEYAFGHFGFGGSGAWADPSCELAVALIVNCGMGTPFGDTRTARISGAALASVRRSVSRERRADPAKRWWIADHPLD
;
A
#
# COMPACT_ATOMS: atom_id res chain seq x y z
N MET A 1 7.97 -1.90 -14.19
CA MET A 1 7.66 -0.79 -13.27
C MET A 1 6.63 0.12 -13.94
N ARG A 2 5.44 0.30 -13.35
CA ARG A 2 4.32 1.06 -13.94
C ARG A 2 4.49 2.57 -13.69
N TRP A 3 5.47 3.21 -14.33
CA TRP A 3 5.70 4.65 -14.18
C TRP A 3 4.69 5.45 -15.02
N ARG A 4 3.87 6.28 -14.38
CA ARG A 4 2.92 7.18 -15.06
C ARG A 4 2.80 8.48 -14.27
N LEU A 5 3.02 9.62 -14.92
CA LEU A 5 2.84 10.97 -14.34
C LEU A 5 3.58 11.18 -13.00
N GLY A 6 4.80 10.65 -12.86
CA GLY A 6 5.60 10.76 -11.63
C GLY A 6 5.25 9.73 -10.54
N TYR A 7 4.18 8.96 -10.71
CA TYR A 7 3.86 7.83 -9.83
C TYR A 7 4.55 6.55 -10.31
N HIS A 8 4.90 5.70 -9.36
CA HIS A 8 5.44 4.37 -9.60
C HIS A 8 4.69 3.32 -8.78
N GLY A 9 4.86 2.05 -9.17
CA GLY A 9 4.43 0.92 -8.36
C GLY A 9 5.10 0.95 -6.99
N VAL A 10 4.39 0.47 -5.97
CA VAL A 10 4.81 0.63 -4.57
C VAL A 10 5.44 -0.66 -4.05
N ALA A 11 6.72 -0.60 -3.72
CA ALA A 11 7.38 -1.70 -3.03
C ALA A 11 7.11 -1.62 -1.52
N THR A 12 6.58 -2.70 -0.96
CA THR A 12 6.37 -2.87 0.48
C THR A 12 7.10 -4.12 0.97
N THR A 13 7.24 -4.26 2.28
CA THR A 13 7.71 -5.52 2.91
C THR A 13 6.74 -6.70 2.74
N ARG A 14 5.56 -6.48 2.13
CA ARG A 14 4.55 -7.50 1.79
C ARG A 14 4.38 -7.70 0.28
N GLY A 15 5.36 -7.26 -0.50
CA GLY A 15 5.33 -7.34 -1.97
C GLY A 15 4.95 -6.01 -2.63
N ILE A 16 4.63 -6.08 -3.92
CA ILE A 16 4.26 -4.94 -4.76
C ILE A 16 2.77 -5.13 -5.12
N PRO A 17 1.83 -4.39 -4.51
CA PRO A 17 0.42 -4.52 -4.87
C PRO A 17 0.20 -4.04 -6.30
N GLU A 18 -0.61 -4.77 -7.07
CA GLU A 18 -0.77 -4.56 -8.51
C GLU A 18 -1.36 -3.17 -8.82
N TYR A 19 -2.41 -2.78 -8.10
CA TYR A 19 -3.13 -1.52 -8.31
C TYR A 19 -2.56 -0.35 -7.50
N ALA A 20 -1.55 -0.57 -6.66
CA ALA A 20 -0.94 0.49 -5.86
C ALA A 20 -0.10 1.44 -6.72
N PHE A 21 -0.29 2.74 -6.49
CA PHE A 21 0.51 3.80 -7.11
C PHE A 21 0.84 4.89 -6.10
N GLY A 22 2.02 5.48 -6.24
CA GLY A 22 2.49 6.52 -5.32
C GLY A 22 3.87 7.03 -5.67
N HIS A 23 4.43 7.82 -4.77
CA HIS A 23 5.79 8.33 -4.92
C HIS A 23 6.55 8.34 -3.59
N PHE A 24 7.79 7.88 -3.62
CA PHE A 24 8.74 8.01 -2.52
C PHE A 24 9.77 9.09 -2.84
N GLY A 25 9.78 10.12 -2.00
CA GLY A 25 10.73 11.21 -2.03
C GLY A 25 12.08 10.81 -1.44
N PHE A 26 13.11 11.50 -1.92
CA PHE A 26 14.45 11.38 -1.38
C PHE A 26 14.46 11.74 0.12
N GLY A 27 15.22 10.96 0.92
CA GLY A 27 15.25 11.11 2.38
C GLY A 27 14.17 10.32 3.13
N GLY A 28 13.18 9.76 2.43
CA GLY A 28 12.28 8.73 2.96
C GLY A 28 10.81 9.09 3.08
N SER A 29 10.46 10.36 2.91
CA SER A 29 9.05 10.77 2.86
C SER A 29 8.36 10.20 1.61
N GLY A 30 7.06 9.97 1.67
CA GLY A 30 6.30 9.59 0.49
C GLY A 30 4.89 9.16 0.81
N ALA A 31 4.10 8.99 -0.25
CA ALA A 31 2.71 8.61 -0.15
C ALA A 31 2.29 7.71 -1.31
N TRP A 32 1.30 6.85 -1.06
CA TRP A 32 0.70 5.99 -2.07
C TRP A 32 -0.73 5.62 -1.72
N ALA A 33 -1.46 5.13 -2.72
CA ALA A 33 -2.80 4.60 -2.56
C ALA A 33 -2.96 3.29 -3.35
N ASP A 34 -3.84 2.43 -2.85
CA ASP A 34 -4.33 1.24 -3.53
C ASP A 34 -5.86 1.25 -3.47
N PRO A 35 -6.51 1.69 -4.57
CA PRO A 35 -7.97 1.75 -4.64
C PRO A 35 -8.65 0.40 -4.50
N SER A 36 -7.97 -0.71 -4.83
CA SER A 36 -8.56 -2.06 -4.76
C SER A 36 -8.94 -2.45 -3.33
N CYS A 37 -8.27 -1.87 -2.34
CA CYS A 37 -8.54 -2.09 -0.92
C CYS A 37 -8.82 -0.80 -0.15
N GLU A 38 -9.19 0.28 -0.86
CA GLU A 38 -9.52 1.60 -0.30
C GLU A 38 -8.45 2.12 0.69
N LEU A 39 -7.18 1.85 0.41
CA LEU A 39 -6.06 2.19 1.29
C LEU A 39 -5.27 3.37 0.74
N ALA A 40 -4.98 4.34 1.60
CA ALA A 40 -3.97 5.37 1.36
C ALA A 40 -2.99 5.44 2.54
N VAL A 41 -1.70 5.59 2.24
CA VAL A 41 -0.63 5.65 3.25
C VAL A 41 0.30 6.79 2.90
N ALA A 42 0.63 7.62 3.90
CA ALA A 42 1.65 8.66 3.80
C ALA A 42 2.59 8.61 5.01
N LEU A 43 3.88 8.79 4.76
CA LEU A 43 4.90 8.93 5.79
C LEU A 43 5.74 10.17 5.49
N ILE A 44 5.87 11.06 6.45
CA ILE A 44 6.72 12.26 6.36
C ILE A 44 7.82 12.15 7.41
N VAL A 45 9.08 12.33 6.99
CA VAL A 45 10.25 12.25 7.87
C VAL A 45 11.03 13.57 7.86
N ASN A 46 11.64 13.90 9.00
CA ASN A 46 12.44 15.12 9.19
C ASN A 46 13.96 14.84 9.26
N CYS A 47 14.39 13.61 9.02
CA CYS A 47 15.80 13.23 9.00
C CYS A 47 16.11 12.47 7.71
N GLY A 48 16.76 13.17 6.77
CA GLY A 48 17.04 12.71 5.40
C GLY A 48 18.13 11.66 5.26
N MET A 49 18.50 10.93 6.32
CA MET A 49 19.32 9.72 6.20
C MET A 49 18.46 8.57 5.66
N GLY A 50 17.99 8.73 4.41
CA GLY A 50 17.48 7.64 3.60
C GLY A 50 18.65 6.90 2.98
N THR A 51 18.56 5.58 2.88
CA THR A 51 19.55 4.82 2.11
C THR A 51 19.36 5.15 0.62
N PRO A 52 20.40 5.08 -0.24
CA PRO A 52 20.24 5.21 -1.69
C PRO A 52 19.33 4.13 -2.28
N PHE A 53 19.02 3.07 -1.51
CA PHE A 53 18.12 1.97 -1.86
C PHE A 53 16.71 2.15 -1.28
N GLY A 54 16.37 3.34 -0.81
CA GLY A 54 15.06 3.68 -0.25
C GLY A 54 15.02 3.67 1.28
N ASP A 55 13.97 4.26 1.84
CA ASP A 55 13.74 4.26 3.29
C ASP A 55 13.01 2.99 3.73
N THR A 56 13.70 2.14 4.50
CA THR A 56 13.14 0.90 5.02
C THR A 56 11.96 1.13 5.98
N ARG A 57 11.88 2.29 6.64
CA ARG A 57 10.74 2.68 7.48
C ARG A 57 9.47 2.76 6.63
N THR A 58 9.58 3.37 5.45
CA THR A 58 8.48 3.53 4.50
C THR A 58 8.00 2.18 3.99
N ALA A 59 8.92 1.28 3.63
CA ALA A 59 8.57 -0.08 3.20
C ALA A 59 7.94 -0.93 4.32
N ARG A 60 8.40 -0.77 5.57
CA ARG A 60 7.87 -1.47 6.75
C ARG A 60 6.47 -0.99 7.13
N ILE A 61 6.28 0.32 7.24
CA ILE A 61 4.96 0.92 7.55
C ILE A 61 3.96 0.58 6.46
N SER A 62 4.36 0.67 5.19
CA SER A 62 3.49 0.29 4.06
C SER A 62 3.07 -1.18 4.13
N GLY A 63 3.99 -2.08 4.45
CA GLY A 63 3.67 -3.51 4.62
C GLY A 63 2.76 -3.78 5.80
N ALA A 64 2.93 -3.08 6.92
CA ALA A 64 2.08 -3.20 8.10
C ALA A 64 0.65 -2.68 7.85
N ALA A 65 0.50 -1.56 7.14
CA ALA A 65 -0.79 -1.00 6.74
C ALA A 65 -1.54 -1.97 5.80
N LEU A 66 -0.85 -2.47 4.76
CA LEU A 66 -1.42 -3.44 3.82
C LEU A 66 -1.85 -4.73 4.52
N ALA A 67 -1.03 -5.24 5.45
CA ALA A 67 -1.38 -6.42 6.24
C ALA A 67 -2.64 -6.20 7.09
N SER A 68 -2.79 -5.01 7.67
CA SER A 68 -3.91 -4.65 8.52
C SER A 68 -5.22 -4.57 7.72
N VAL A 69 -5.21 -3.90 6.56
CA VAL A 69 -6.38 -3.84 5.66
C VAL A 69 -6.78 -5.23 5.17
N ARG A 70 -5.84 -6.05 4.68
CA ARG A 70 -6.13 -7.42 4.24
C ARG A 70 -6.74 -8.27 5.34
N ARG A 71 -6.27 -8.12 6.59
CA ARG A 71 -6.84 -8.81 7.75
C ARG A 71 -8.25 -8.31 8.07
N SER A 72 -8.50 -7.01 7.98
CA SER A 72 -9.81 -6.40 8.20
C SER A 72 -10.84 -6.93 7.19
N VAL A 73 -10.52 -6.86 5.89
CA VAL A 73 -11.38 -7.37 4.81
C VAL A 73 -11.66 -8.86 4.99
N SER A 74 -10.65 -9.66 5.34
CA SER A 74 -10.82 -11.09 5.59
C SER A 74 -11.75 -11.38 6.77
N ARG A 75 -11.67 -10.56 7.84
CA ARG A 75 -12.56 -10.66 9.00
C ARG A 75 -13.99 -10.28 8.63
N GLU A 76 -14.17 -9.18 7.90
CA GLU A 76 -15.49 -8.73 7.46
C GLU A 76 -16.17 -9.79 6.58
N ARG A 77 -15.45 -10.37 5.62
CA ARG A 77 -15.95 -11.48 4.79
C ARG A 77 -16.36 -12.72 5.60
N ARG A 78 -15.70 -12.97 6.74
CA ARG A 78 -16.03 -14.09 7.65
C ARG A 78 -17.24 -13.78 8.55
N ALA A 79 -17.39 -12.51 8.94
CA ALA A 79 -18.46 -12.07 9.84
C ALA A 79 -19.80 -11.89 9.13
N ASP A 80 -19.78 -11.50 7.85
CA ASP A 80 -20.98 -11.29 7.04
C ASP A 80 -20.82 -11.90 5.63
N PRO A 81 -21.30 -13.14 5.42
CA PRO A 81 -21.26 -13.79 4.11
C PRO A 81 -22.10 -13.09 3.03
N ALA A 82 -23.06 -12.25 3.41
CA ALA A 82 -23.92 -11.55 2.44
C ALA A 82 -23.16 -10.40 1.74
N LYS A 83 -22.16 -9.80 2.40
CA LYS A 83 -21.24 -8.80 1.81
C LYS A 83 -20.20 -9.41 0.86
N ARG A 84 -20.13 -10.74 0.76
CA ARG A 84 -19.16 -11.45 -0.08
C ARG A 84 -19.23 -11.05 -1.56
N TRP A 85 -20.40 -10.67 -2.06
CA TRP A 85 -20.66 -10.31 -3.45
C TRP A 85 -20.09 -8.95 -3.84
N TRP A 86 -20.25 -7.92 -2.99
CA TRP A 86 -19.75 -6.55 -3.26
C TRP A 86 -18.23 -6.44 -3.42
N ILE A 87 -17.46 -7.27 -2.71
CA ILE A 87 -15.99 -7.30 -2.80
C ILE A 87 -15.51 -8.42 -3.77
N ALA A 88 -16.40 -9.28 -4.29
CA ALA A 88 -16.04 -10.31 -5.27
C ALA A 88 -16.04 -9.77 -6.72
N ASP A 89 -16.85 -8.73 -7.00
CA ASP A 89 -16.89 -8.05 -8.29
C ASP A 89 -15.67 -7.14 -8.56
N HIS A 90 -14.83 -6.92 -7.52
CA HIS A 90 -13.53 -6.24 -7.60
C HIS A 90 -12.43 -7.13 -6.98
N PRO A 91 -11.94 -8.14 -7.73
CA PRO A 91 -10.94 -9.05 -7.21
C PRO A 91 -9.60 -8.35 -6.92
N LEU A 92 -8.95 -8.83 -5.86
CA LEU A 92 -7.66 -8.38 -5.33
C LEU A 92 -6.55 -9.26 -5.91
N ASP A 93 -6.41 -9.29 -7.23
CA ASP A 93 -5.29 -9.88 -7.95
C ASP A 93 -4.25 -8.80 -8.30
#